data_AF-A0A509KZU8-F1
#
_entry.id   AF-A0A509KZU8-F1
#
_cell.length_a   1.000
_cell.length_b   1.000
_cell.length_c   1.000
_cell.angle_alpha   90.00
_cell.angle_beta   90.00
_cell.angle_gamma   90.00
#
_symmetry.space_group_name_H-M   'P 1'
#
loop_
_entity.id
_entity.type
_entity.pdbx_description
1 polymer ?
#
loop_
_entity_poly.entity_id
_entity_poly.type
_entity_poly.pdbx_seq_one_letter_code
_entity_poly.pdbx_strand_id
1 'polypeptide(L)'
;MAEGGQKRSKTAHRTPGQIKRHGKTYQAKPDQIKKRGKRNAARAKLMKEGKVKKGDNKEVNHRKPISKGGSNARSNLEVQSRSKNRAHGMSKNTGAKNGMSKKYKKPVAKKEAR
;
A
#
# COMPACT_ATOMS: atom_id res chain seq x y z
N MET A 1 -15.67 8.50 21.68
CA MET A 1 -14.96 9.17 22.80
C MET A 1 -13.51 8.70 22.82
N ALA A 2 -12.57 9.60 23.07
CA ALA A 2 -11.15 9.27 23.20
C ALA A 2 -10.87 8.70 24.59
N GLU A 3 -10.08 7.64 24.69
CA GLU A 3 -9.67 7.10 25.99
C GLU A 3 -8.91 8.15 26.79
N GLY A 4 -9.35 8.40 28.04
CA GLY A 4 -8.61 9.19 29.02
C GLY A 4 -8.48 10.69 28.71
N GLY A 5 -9.47 11.31 28.05
CA GLY A 5 -9.46 12.77 27.82
C GLY A 5 -8.47 13.27 26.77
N GLN A 6 -7.81 12.36 26.04
CA GLN A 6 -6.83 12.73 25.02
C GLN A 6 -7.48 13.36 23.79
N LYS A 7 -7.09 14.58 23.44
CA LYS A 7 -7.57 15.26 22.23
C LYS A 7 -6.91 14.64 20.98
N ARG A 8 -7.73 14.31 19.97
CA ARG A 8 -7.25 13.93 18.63
C ARG A 8 -6.59 15.15 17.98
N SER A 9 -5.54 14.95 17.19
CA SER A 9 -5.01 16.04 16.36
C SER A 9 -6.02 16.36 15.25
N LYS A 10 -5.97 17.60 14.72
CA LYS A 10 -6.82 18.01 13.59
C LYS A 10 -6.58 17.16 12.33
N THR A 11 -5.39 16.57 12.20
CA THR A 11 -4.93 15.81 11.04
C THR A 11 -5.03 14.28 11.19
N ALA A 12 -5.25 13.77 12.41
CA ALA A 12 -5.28 12.34 12.67
C ALA A 12 -6.70 11.84 13.00
N HIS A 13 -7.07 10.71 12.41
CA HIS A 13 -8.34 10.03 12.69
C HIS A 13 -8.32 9.17 13.97
N ARG A 14 -7.16 9.02 14.63
CA ARG A 14 -7.00 8.23 15.86
C ARG A 14 -6.36 9.07 16.96
N THR A 15 -6.70 8.78 18.21
CA THR A 15 -6.07 9.41 19.38
C THR A 15 -4.67 8.83 19.62
N PRO A 16 -3.78 9.54 20.34
CA PRO A 16 -2.46 9.01 20.69
C PRO A 16 -2.51 7.63 21.39
N GLY A 17 -3.43 7.45 22.34
CA GLY A 17 -3.67 6.18 23.02
C GLY A 17 -4.08 5.06 22.06
N GLN A 18 -4.98 5.34 21.11
CA GLN A 18 -5.41 4.37 20.09
C GLN A 18 -4.26 3.99 19.14
N ILE A 19 -3.39 4.93 18.76
CA ILE A 19 -2.21 4.66 17.94
C ILE A 19 -1.24 3.74 18.71
N LYS A 20 -0.96 4.05 19.98
CA LYS A 20 -0.09 3.23 20.84
C LYS A 20 -0.64 1.82 20.99
N ARG A 21 -1.95 1.68 21.24
CA ARG A 21 -2.62 0.37 21.31
C ARG A 21 -2.48 -0.41 20.01
N HIS A 22 -2.80 0.18 18.86
CA HIS A 22 -2.69 -0.49 17.57
C HIS A 22 -1.26 -0.96 17.27
N GLY A 23 -0.25 -0.18 17.66
CA GLY A 23 1.15 -0.58 17.60
C GLY A 23 1.44 -1.84 18.41
N LYS A 24 0.98 -1.88 19.66
CA LYS A 24 1.19 -3.00 20.58
C LYS A 24 0.39 -4.25 20.23
N THR A 25 -0.81 -4.12 19.66
CA THR A 25 -1.70 -5.26 19.43
C THR A 25 -1.61 -5.81 18.01
N TYR A 26 -1.72 -4.96 16.99
CA TYR A 26 -1.75 -5.39 15.59
C TYR A 26 -0.36 -5.43 14.98
N GLN A 27 0.42 -4.34 15.12
CA GLN A 27 1.74 -4.26 14.49
C GLN A 27 2.77 -5.18 15.15
N ALA A 28 2.60 -5.50 16.44
CA ALA A 28 3.46 -6.43 17.16
C ALA A 28 3.19 -7.91 16.82
N LYS A 29 2.11 -8.23 16.08
CA LYS A 29 1.85 -9.62 15.68
C LYS A 29 3.01 -10.15 14.84
N PRO A 30 3.48 -11.39 15.07
CA PRO A 30 4.63 -11.94 14.36
C PRO A 30 4.42 -11.93 12.84
N ASP A 31 3.20 -12.15 12.36
CA ASP A 31 2.88 -12.10 10.94
C ASP A 31 3.03 -10.69 10.33
N GLN A 32 2.67 -9.64 11.07
CA GLN A 32 2.82 -8.27 10.60
C GLN A 32 4.29 -7.85 10.60
N ILE A 33 5.05 -8.27 11.61
CA ILE A 33 6.51 -8.09 11.67
C ILE A 33 7.17 -8.81 10.48
N LYS A 34 6.81 -10.07 10.20
CA LYS A 34 7.29 -10.84 9.04
C LYS A 34 6.94 -10.14 7.73
N LYS A 35 5.70 -9.67 7.55
CA LYS A 35 5.26 -8.91 6.36
C LYS A 35 6.02 -7.59 6.20
N ARG A 36 6.31 -6.89 7.30
CA ARG A 36 7.15 -5.67 7.30
C ARG A 36 8.59 -6.00 6.90
N GLY A 37 9.19 -7.04 7.48
CA GLY A 37 10.52 -7.52 7.13
C GLY A 37 10.65 -7.85 5.65
N LYS A 38 9.66 -8.56 5.08
CA LYS A 38 9.60 -8.86 3.64
C LYS A 38 9.58 -7.58 2.78
N ARG A 39 8.77 -6.58 3.12
CA ARG A 39 8.73 -5.30 2.38
C ARG A 39 10.06 -4.55 2.45
N ASN A 40 10.67 -4.49 3.63
CA ASN A 40 11.96 -3.83 3.82
C ASN A 40 13.08 -4.53 3.05
N ALA A 41 13.12 -5.86 3.08
CA ALA A 41 14.08 -6.65 2.31
C ALA A 41 13.93 -6.45 0.80
N ALA A 42 12.70 -6.40 0.28
CA ALA A 42 12.45 -6.09 -1.12
C ALA A 42 12.94 -4.69 -1.51
N ARG A 43 12.71 -3.69 -0.65
CA ARG A 43 13.22 -2.33 -0.87
C ARG A 43 14.75 -2.31 -0.82
N ALA A 44 15.38 -2.93 0.17
CA ALA A 44 16.83 -3.00 0.28
C ALA A 44 17.47 -3.65 -0.95
N LYS A 45 16.89 -4.76 -1.44
CA LYS A 45 17.36 -5.44 -2.66
C LYS A 45 17.33 -4.52 -3.88
N LEU A 46 16.20 -3.84 -4.13
CA LEU A 46 16.10 -2.95 -5.29
C LEU A 46 16.89 -1.65 -5.13
N MET A 47 17.15 -1.19 -3.91
CA MET A 47 18.07 -0.08 -3.65
C MET A 47 19.51 -0.49 -3.96
N LYS A 48 19.93 -1.71 -3.58
CA LYS A 48 21.24 -2.27 -3.95
C LYS A 48 21.40 -2.45 -5.47
N GLU A 49 20.33 -2.80 -6.18
CA GLU A 49 20.29 -2.84 -7.66
C GLU A 49 20.24 -1.44 -8.31
N GLY A 50 20.22 -0.34 -7.55
CA GLY A 50 20.15 1.03 -8.07
C GLY A 50 18.81 1.43 -8.70
N LYS A 51 17.76 0.60 -8.56
CA LYS A 51 16.46 0.86 -9.22
C LYS A 51 15.55 1.79 -8.44
N VAL A 52 15.80 1.92 -7.15
CA VAL A 52 15.15 2.86 -6.24
C VAL A 52 16.20 3.55 -5.40
N LYS A 53 16.02 4.83 -5.11
CA LYS A 53 16.81 5.61 -4.17
C LYS A 53 15.90 6.38 -3.22
N LYS A 54 16.48 7.04 -2.22
CA LYS A 54 15.72 8.00 -1.41
C LYS A 54 15.55 9.27 -2.26
N GLY A 55 14.31 9.75 -2.43
CA GLY A 55 14.01 11.00 -3.14
C GLY A 55 13.75 10.89 -4.64
N ASP A 56 13.76 9.70 -5.25
CA ASP A 56 13.43 9.52 -6.68
C ASP A 56 11.94 9.41 -7.00
N ASN A 57 11.07 9.57 -6.00
CA ASN A 57 9.63 9.38 -6.13
C ASN A 57 9.22 7.98 -6.64
N LYS A 58 10.11 6.97 -6.52
CA LYS A 58 9.83 5.57 -6.88
C LYS A 58 9.58 4.72 -5.63
N GLU A 59 8.67 3.75 -5.79
CA GLU A 59 8.30 2.79 -4.76
C GLU A 59 8.41 1.36 -5.29
N VAL A 60 8.63 0.42 -4.36
CA VAL A 60 8.71 -1.01 -4.66
C VAL A 60 7.33 -1.62 -4.48
N ASN A 61 6.78 -2.16 -5.56
CA ASN A 61 5.50 -2.84 -5.58
C ASN A 61 5.70 -4.36 -5.68
N HIS A 62 4.81 -5.11 -5.03
CA HIS A 62 4.67 -6.55 -5.20
C HIS A 62 3.50 -6.83 -6.13
N ARG A 63 3.74 -7.47 -7.28
CA ARG A 63 2.68 -7.81 -8.25
C ARG A 63 1.58 -8.66 -7.60
N LYS A 64 1.98 -9.73 -6.91
CA LYS A 64 1.14 -10.46 -5.95
C LYS A 64 1.45 -9.94 -4.55
N PRO A 65 0.49 -9.36 -3.83
CA PRO A 65 0.76 -8.80 -2.50
C PRO A 65 1.11 -9.91 -1.50
N ILE A 66 2.00 -9.60 -0.55
CA ILE A 66 2.46 -10.55 0.48
C ILE A 66 1.29 -11.08 1.32
N SER A 67 0.25 -10.26 1.54
CA SER A 67 -0.97 -10.67 2.25
C SER A 67 -1.75 -11.78 1.54
N LYS A 68 -1.60 -11.91 0.22
CA LYS A 68 -2.24 -12.95 -0.61
C LYS A 68 -1.27 -14.06 -1.00
N GLY A 69 -0.16 -14.23 -0.27
CA GLY A 69 0.84 -15.27 -0.55
C GLY A 69 1.88 -14.89 -1.60
N GLY A 70 2.14 -13.60 -1.83
CA GLY A 70 3.25 -13.14 -2.68
C GLY A 70 4.63 -13.33 -2.03
N SER A 71 5.67 -13.35 -2.87
CA SER A 71 7.07 -13.53 -2.45
C SER A 71 7.94 -12.31 -2.75
N ASN A 72 9.19 -12.32 -2.27
CA ASN A 72 10.21 -11.31 -2.61
C ASN A 72 11.07 -11.72 -3.82
N ALA A 73 10.63 -12.70 -4.59
CA ALA A 73 11.31 -13.10 -5.82
C ALA A 73 11.38 -11.91 -6.78
N ARG A 74 12.48 -11.83 -7.55
CA ARG A 74 12.72 -10.69 -8.44
C ARG A 74 11.60 -10.50 -9.47
N SER A 75 10.97 -11.60 -9.89
CA SER A 75 9.81 -11.66 -10.79
C SER A 75 8.53 -11.07 -10.21
N ASN A 76 8.40 -11.03 -8.88
CA ASN A 76 7.25 -10.43 -8.19
C ASN A 76 7.47 -8.96 -7.82
N LEU A 77 8.69 -8.43 -7.95
CA LEU A 77 9.05 -7.07 -7.58
C LEU A 77 9.07 -6.14 -8.78
N GLU A 78 8.35 -5.03 -8.67
CA GLU A 78 8.28 -3.99 -9.70
C GLU A 78 8.59 -2.62 -9.09
N VAL A 79 9.19 -1.73 -9.88
CA VAL A 79 9.41 -0.33 -9.49
C VAL A 79 8.35 0.52 -10.17
N GLN A 80 7.60 1.28 -9.37
CA GLN A 80 6.52 2.14 -9.85
C GLN A 80 6.69 3.55 -9.30
N SER A 81 6.08 4.54 -9.96
CA SER A 81 5.98 5.88 -9.39
C SER A 81 5.11 5.86 -8.14
N ARG A 82 5.45 6.72 -7.17
CA ARG A 82 4.69 6.91 -5.93
C ARG A 82 3.20 7.14 -6.18
N SER A 83 2.86 7.96 -7.18
CA SER A 83 1.47 8.24 -7.55
C SER A 83 0.74 6.97 -7.99
N LYS A 84 1.35 6.18 -8.89
CA LYS A 84 0.75 4.94 -9.41
C LYS A 84 0.56 3.88 -8.33
N ASN A 85 1.57 3.67 -7.48
CA ASN A 85 1.53 2.63 -6.44
C ASN A 85 0.46 2.93 -5.37
N ARG A 86 0.37 4.19 -4.93
CA ARG A 86 -0.59 4.61 -3.89
C ARG A 86 -2.01 4.80 -4.39
N ALA A 87 -2.20 5.09 -5.66
CA ALA A 87 -3.53 5.26 -6.26
C ALA A 87 -4.27 3.93 -6.48
N HIS A 88 -3.64 2.78 -6.22
CA HIS A 88 -4.22 1.46 -6.43
C HIS A 88 -5.48 1.25 -5.56
N GLY A 89 -6.65 1.61 -6.12
CA GLY A 89 -7.97 1.45 -5.51
C GLY A 89 -8.66 2.72 -5.02
N MET A 90 -8.11 3.92 -5.25
CA MET A 90 -8.65 5.18 -4.68
C MET A 90 -8.96 6.31 -5.67
N SER A 91 -8.70 6.13 -6.97
CA SER A 91 -9.03 7.17 -7.94
C SER A 91 -10.50 7.14 -8.36
N LYS A 92 -11.23 8.25 -8.13
CA LYS A 92 -12.60 8.46 -8.61
C LYS A 92 -12.70 8.52 -10.15
N ASN A 93 -11.64 8.92 -10.85
CA ASN A 93 -11.63 9.05 -12.33
C ASN A 93 -10.75 8.02 -13.07
N THR A 94 -9.93 7.26 -12.35
CA THR A 94 -9.18 6.12 -12.89
C THR A 94 -9.47 4.91 -12.01
N GLY A 95 -10.77 4.64 -11.83
CA GLY A 95 -11.26 3.55 -11.00
C GLY A 95 -10.57 2.25 -11.37
N ALA A 96 -10.01 1.56 -10.37
CA ALA A 96 -9.78 0.11 -10.23
C ALA A 96 -9.41 -0.75 -11.47
N LYS A 97 -9.05 -0.19 -12.63
CA LYS A 97 -9.07 -0.92 -13.92
C LYS A 97 -7.75 -1.60 -14.26
N ASN A 98 -6.65 -1.23 -13.61
CA ASN A 98 -5.33 -1.78 -13.91
C ASN A 98 -4.90 -2.95 -13.02
N GLY A 99 -5.62 -3.19 -11.91
CA GLY A 99 -5.36 -4.32 -11.00
C GLY A 99 -6.46 -5.40 -10.98
N MET A 100 -7.61 -5.15 -11.62
CA MET A 100 -8.68 -6.16 -11.73
C MET A 100 -8.48 -7.01 -12.98
N SER A 101 -8.53 -8.34 -12.82
CA SER A 101 -8.52 -9.30 -13.92
C SER A 101 -9.60 -8.94 -14.95
N LYS A 102 -9.33 -9.16 -16.25
CA LYS A 102 -10.26 -8.85 -17.37
C LYS A 102 -11.72 -9.26 -17.07
N LYS A 103 -11.94 -10.36 -16.34
CA LYS A 103 -13.25 -10.89 -15.91
C LYS A 103 -14.15 -9.90 -15.14
N TYR A 104 -13.59 -8.91 -14.42
CA TYR A 104 -14.37 -7.95 -13.61
C TYR A 104 -14.37 -6.52 -14.18
N LYS A 105 -13.83 -6.32 -15.39
CA LYS A 105 -13.97 -5.03 -16.10
C LYS A 105 -15.39 -4.94 -16.65
N LYS A 106 -16.34 -4.40 -15.88
CA LYS A 106 -17.63 -4.00 -16.44
C LYS A 106 -17.39 -2.97 -17.55
N PRO A 107 -17.88 -3.15 -18.79
CA PRO A 107 -17.82 -2.12 -19.81
C PRO A 107 -18.67 -0.95 -19.30
N VAL A 108 -18.06 0.23 -19.16
CA VAL A 108 -18.84 1.44 -18.89
C VAL A 108 -19.45 1.82 -20.24
N ALA A 109 -20.78 1.78 -20.34
CA ALA A 109 -21.49 2.22 -21.53
C ALA A 109 -20.98 3.63 -21.90
N LYS A 110 -20.54 3.80 -23.15
CA LYS A 110 -20.18 5.11 -23.68
C LYS A 110 -21.44 5.97 -23.59
N LYS A 111 -21.44 6.98 -22.71
CA LYS A 111 -22.48 8.00 -22.74
C LYS A 111 -22.19 8.82 -23.99
N GLU A 112 -23.00 8.62 -25.01
CA GLU A 112 -23.00 9.45 -26.22
C GLU A 112 -23.29 10.88 -25.79
N ALA A 113 -22.44 11.80 -26.26
CA ALA A 113 -22.63 13.22 -26.08
C ALA A 113 -23.88 13.64 -26.84
N ARG A 114 -24.80 14.31 -26.14
CA ARG A 114 -25.83 15.16 -26.74
C ARG A 114 -25.45 16.60 -26.47
#